data_AF-A0A953RPX9-F1
#
_entry.id   AF-A0A953RPX9-F1
#
_cell.length_a   1.000
_cell.length_b   1.000
_cell.length_c   1.000
_cell.angle_alpha   90.00
_cell.angle_beta   90.00
_cell.angle_gamma   90.00
#
_symmetry.space_group_name_H-M   'P 1'
#
loop_
_entity.id
_entity.type
_entity.pdbx_description
1 polymer ?
#
loop_
_entity_poly.entity_id
_entity_poly.type
_entity_poly.pdbx_seq_one_letter_code
_entity_poly.pdbx_strand_id
1 'polypeptide(L)' 'MGAWTLARKAWFRLETGYGAFSIGESGVSSVRDYISNQQEHHRKRSFQEEFLAFLKKNGVTVDERYLWD' A
#
# COMPACT_ATOMS: atom_id res chain seq x y z
N MET A 1 -37.02 -27.34 -2.08
CA MET A 1 -36.74 -27.09 -0.65
C MET A 1 -35.59 -28.02 -0.26
N GLY A 2 -34.40 -27.63 0.18
CA GLY A 2 -33.82 -26.33 0.52
C GLY A 2 -32.30 -26.47 0.75
N ALA A 3 -31.63 -25.31 0.68
CA ALA A 3 -30.33 -24.95 1.25
C ALA A 3 -29.08 -25.77 0.87
N TRP A 4 -28.36 -25.30 -0.15
CA TRP A 4 -26.92 -25.53 -0.29
C TRP A 4 -26.17 -24.55 0.62
N THR A 5 -25.39 -25.07 1.55
CA THR A 5 -24.69 -24.33 2.60
C THR A 5 -23.52 -23.51 2.02
N LEU A 6 -23.74 -22.19 1.99
CA LEU A 6 -22.79 -21.06 2.09
C LEU A 6 -21.32 -21.33 1.71
N ALA A 7 -20.98 -21.02 0.46
CA ALA A 7 -19.62 -20.60 0.13
C ALA A 7 -19.31 -19.33 0.92
N ARG A 8 -18.45 -19.42 1.93
CA ARG A 8 -17.95 -18.27 2.68
C ARG A 8 -17.07 -17.45 1.73
N LYS A 9 -17.70 -16.54 0.97
CA LYS A 9 -17.02 -15.51 0.18
C LYS A 9 -16.11 -14.75 1.14
N ALA A 10 -14.82 -15.04 1.12
CA ALA A 10 -13.81 -14.17 1.67
C ALA A 10 -13.90 -12.87 0.88
N TRP A 11 -14.61 -11.88 1.45
CA TRP A 11 -14.62 -10.54 0.89
C TRP A 11 -13.19 -10.04 1.00
N PHE A 12 -12.50 -9.93 -0.13
CA PHE A 12 -11.30 -9.10 -0.20
C PHE A 12 -11.74 -7.70 0.22
N ARG A 13 -11.46 -7.32 1.46
CA ARG A 13 -11.46 -5.91 1.83
C ARG A 13 -10.17 -5.36 1.24
N LEU A 14 -10.31 -4.62 0.15
CA LEU A 14 -9.26 -3.66 -0.18
C LEU A 14 -9.09 -2.79 1.07
N GLU A 15 -7.85 -2.63 1.50
CA GLU A 15 -7.48 -1.60 2.47
C GLU A 15 -8.16 -0.29 2.04
N THR A 16 -8.69 0.47 3.00
CA THR A 16 -9.55 1.65 2.73
C THR A 16 -8.83 2.79 2.00
N GLY A 17 -7.54 2.65 1.70
CA GLY A 17 -6.76 3.54 0.83
C GLY A 17 -5.55 2.85 0.21
N TYR A 18 -5.10 3.34 -0.95
CA TYR A 18 -3.89 2.88 -1.63
C TYR A 18 -3.19 4.02 -2.37
N GLY A 19 -1.87 3.88 -2.58
CA GLY A 19 -1.08 4.75 -3.44
C GLY A 19 -0.45 3.97 -4.58
N ALA A 20 -0.37 4.58 -5.76
CA ALA A 20 0.33 4.00 -6.91
C ALA A 20 1.37 4.99 -7.44
N PHE A 21 2.61 4.51 -7.56
CA PHE A 21 3.74 5.29 -8.05
C PHE A 21 4.42 4.53 -9.19
N SER A 22 4.72 5.22 -10.29
CA SER A 22 5.45 4.64 -11.42
C SER A 22 6.95 4.77 -11.21
N ILE A 23 7.70 3.81 -11.74
CA ILE A 23 9.16 3.84 -11.81
C ILE A 23 9.61 3.67 -13.27
N GLY A 24 10.79 4.20 -13.60
CA GLY A 24 11.47 3.83 -14.84
C GLY A 24 12.03 2.40 -14.75
N GLU A 25 12.36 1.81 -15.89
CA GLU A 25 12.91 0.45 -15.99
C GLU A 25 14.15 0.24 -15.09
N SER A 26 15.02 1.24 -15.00
CA SER A 26 16.20 1.21 -14.14
C SER A 26 15.89 1.06 -12.64
N GLY A 27 14.65 1.34 -12.22
CA GLY A 27 14.19 1.20 -10.83
C GLY A 27 13.72 -0.20 -10.46
N VAL A 28 13.54 -1.12 -11.42
CA VAL A 28 12.91 -2.43 -11.19
C VAL A 28 13.66 -3.25 -10.15
N SER A 29 14.99 -3.32 -10.22
CA SER A 29 15.80 -4.05 -9.24
C SER A 29 15.65 -3.48 -7.84
N SER A 30 15.67 -2.15 -7.71
CA SER A 30 15.49 -1.49 -6.41
C SER A 30 14.10 -1.72 -5.80
N VAL A 31 13.04 -1.70 -6.63
CA VAL A 31 11.68 -2.00 -6.15
C VAL A 31 11.54 -3.47 -5.74
N ARG A 32 12.16 -4.40 -6.48
CA ARG A 32 12.18 -5.81 -6.10
C ARG A 32 12.81 -6.02 -4.72
N ASP A 33 13.96 -5.40 -4.47
CA ASP A 33 14.66 -5.48 -3.19
C ASP A 33 13.88 -4.79 -2.06
N TYR A 34 13.21 -3.68 -2.37
CA TYR A 34 12.32 -3.01 -1.43
C TYR A 34 11.15 -3.91 -1.00
N ILE A 35 10.48 -4.58 -1.96
CA ILE A 35 9.36 -5.48 -1.68
C ILE A 35 9.82 -6.69 -0.86
N SER A 36 10.97 -7.28 -1.18
CA SER A 36 11.48 -8.46 -0.46
C SER A 36 11.83 -8.18 1.01
N ASN A 37 12.21 -6.95 1.34
CA ASN A 37 12.56 -6.51 2.69
C ASN A 37 11.43 -5.76 3.42
N GLN A 38 10.24 -5.64 2.82
CA GLN A 38 9.20 -4.73 3.30
C GLN A 38 8.64 -5.11 4.67
N GLN A 39 8.67 -6.41 5.04
CA GLN A 39 8.26 -6.85 6.37
C GLN A 39 9.17 -6.31 7.48
N GLU A 40 10.49 -6.37 7.30
CA GLU A 40 11.46 -5.84 8.26
C GLU A 40 11.44 -4.31 8.27
N HIS A 41 11.27 -3.68 7.09
CA HIS A 41 11.12 -2.23 7.00
C HIS A 41 9.91 -1.73 7.83
N HIS A 42 8.76 -2.39 7.70
CA HIS A 42 7.52 -2.02 8.38
C HIS A 42 7.50 -2.35 9.88
N ARG A 43 8.52 -3.04 10.42
CA ARG A 43 8.72 -3.14 11.87
C ARG A 43 9.22 -1.84 12.49
N LYS A 44 9.87 -0.99 11.69
CA LYS A 44 10.53 0.25 12.14
C LYS A 44 9.87 1.51 11.59
N ARG A 45 8.98 1.36 10.61
CA ARG A 45 8.34 2.46 9.91
C ARG A 45 6.87 2.14 9.65
N SER A 46 6.00 3.08 9.98
CA SER A 46 4.58 2.96 9.70
C SER A 46 4.26 3.20 8.22
N PHE A 47 3.11 2.69 7.79
CA PHE A 47 2.56 2.98 6.47
C PHE A 47 2.43 4.48 6.20
N GLN A 48 1.96 5.27 7.19
CA GLN A 48 1.74 6.71 7.03
C GLN A 48 3.05 7.46 6.77
N GLU A 49 4.10 7.17 7.55
CA GLU A 49 5.44 7.77 7.37
C GLU A 49 6.05 7.42 6.01
N GLU A 50 5.78 6.22 5.51
CA GLU A 50 6.26 5.80 4.21
C GLU A 50 5.47 6.44 3.07
N PHE A 51 4.15 6.48 3.17
CA PHE A 51 3.27 7.11 2.20
C PHE A 51 3.60 8.60 2.04
N LEU A 52 3.73 9.34 3.14
CA LEU A 52 4.15 10.75 3.11
C LEU A 52 5.52 10.95 2.45
N ALA A 53 6.46 10.04 2.70
CA ALA A 53 7.77 10.12 2.04
C ALA A 53 7.69 9.83 0.54
N PHE A 54 6.83 8.93 0.09
CA PHE A 54 6.58 8.72 -1.33
C PHE A 54 5.96 9.95 -1.98
N LEU A 55 4.99 10.60 -1.33
CA LEU A 55 4.40 11.85 -1.82
C LEU A 55 5.47 12.94 -1.95
N LYS A 56 6.27 13.15 -0.91
CA LYS A 56 7.38 14.11 -0.92
C LYS A 56 8.40 13.81 -2.02
N LYS A 57 8.81 12.54 -2.18
CA LYS A 57 9.77 12.11 -3.21
C LYS A 57 9.27 12.39 -4.62
N ASN A 58 7.95 12.31 -4.84
CA ASN A 58 7.32 12.56 -6.13
C ASN A 58 6.79 13.99 -6.28
N GLY A 59 7.11 14.89 -5.34
CA GLY A 59 6.69 16.30 -5.40
C GLY A 59 5.19 16.53 -5.23
N VAL A 60 4.45 15.56 -4.69
CA VAL A 60 3.02 15.71 -4.45
C VAL A 60 2.82 16.49 -3.15
N THR A 61 2.21 17.66 -3.26
CA THR A 61 1.83 18.48 -2.10
C THR A 61 0.42 18.09 -1.67
N VAL A 62 0.28 17.62 -0.44
CA VAL A 62 -1.01 17.27 0.15
C VAL A 62 -1.12 17.94 1.51
N ASP A 63 -2.35 18.28 1.88
CA ASP A 63 -2.66 18.67 3.25
C ASP A 63 -3.00 17.40 4.04
N GLU A 64 -2.14 17.08 5.01
CA GLU A 64 -2.21 15.82 5.79
C GLU A 64 -3.56 15.65 6.51
N ARG A 65 -4.30 16.74 6.74
CA ARG A 65 -5.64 16.70 7.35
C ARG A 65 -6.65 15.88 6.56
N TYR A 66 -6.42 15.63 5.27
CA TYR A 66 -7.33 14.91 4.38
C TYR A 66 -6.82 13.52 3.97
N LEU A 67 -5.77 13.01 4.61
CA LEU A 67 -5.17 11.73 4.22
C LEU A 67 -5.68 10.52 5.02
N TRP A 68 -6.29 10.72 6.19
CA TRP A 68 -6.39 9.68 7.22
C TRP A 68 -7.82 9.43 7.76
N ASP A 69 -8.86 9.68 6.95
CA ASP A 69 -10.26 9.40 7.31
C ASP A 69 -10.63 7.89 7.33
#